data_AF-A0A948F6V3-F1
#
_entry.id   AF-A0A948F6V3-F1
#
_cell.length_a   1.000
_cell.length_b   1.000
_cell.length_c   1.000
_cell.angle_alpha   90.00
_cell.angle_beta   90.00
_cell.angle_gamma   90.00
#
_symmetry.space_group_name_H-M   'P 1'
#
loop_
_entity.id
_entity.type
_entity.pdbx_description
1 polymer ?
#
loop_
_entity_poly.entity_id
_entity_poly.type
_entity_poly.pdbx_seq_one_letter_code
_entity_poly.pdbx_strand_id
1 'polypeptide(L)'
;MEDMQHGGGNPGGANQQSSEKPGGAGSGSAGFEPMDLEPKKPSSLVTIATVIIVVAIIIIISNAIREEQTGEEAETIHEGDLTVEVGDSHVETGDAEANQDSEESPVSVLSADFLSPDEFTDLDRAENIINSTQGKNPGTKAAEFIQAGIVPDPEEAGIYYFATSTPNAESNFVGVYKYNLDNANWHRLTKDTFTPDDRDQTAMLRVLGKEGGNLILMKDRMNRAIGSCESLWLQGLEKGFGLFTLKIDEPLHGLLPYELPAALRNSEQEKVNACLEAK
;
A
#
# COMPACT_ATOMS: atom_id res chain seq x y z
N MET A 1 57.64 28.05 24.69
CA MET A 1 57.28 27.10 23.61
C MET A 1 55.81 27.37 23.33
N GLU A 2 55.51 28.58 22.87
CA GLU A 2 55.51 29.03 21.46
C GLU A 2 54.16 28.75 20.83
N ASP A 3 53.30 29.75 20.99
CA ASP A 3 52.08 30.01 20.24
C ASP A 3 52.38 30.14 18.75
N MET A 4 51.56 29.51 17.90
CA MET A 4 51.49 29.82 16.48
C MET A 4 50.10 30.38 16.15
N GLN A 5 50.04 31.70 16.08
CA GLN A 5 49.00 32.45 15.36
C GLN A 5 49.59 32.98 14.05
N HIS A 6 49.01 32.58 12.93
CA HIS A 6 49.05 33.27 11.64
C HIS A 6 47.58 33.34 11.17
N GLY A 7 46.98 34.46 10.79
CA GLY A 7 47.52 35.69 10.21
C GLY A 7 47.30 35.64 8.69
N GLY A 8 46.31 36.38 8.17
CA GLY A 8 46.12 36.55 6.72
C GLY A 8 44.73 37.03 6.33
N GLY A 9 44.54 38.35 6.25
CA GLY A 9 43.39 38.95 5.58
C GLY A 9 43.65 39.19 4.09
N ASN A 10 42.58 39.39 3.31
CA ASN A 10 42.52 40.47 2.31
C ASN A 10 41.06 40.74 1.89
N PRO A 11 40.71 41.99 1.52
CA PRO A 11 39.36 42.44 1.24
C PRO A 11 39.10 42.61 -0.27
N GLY A 12 37.87 42.95 -0.62
CA GLY A 12 37.58 43.77 -1.81
C GLY A 12 36.64 43.13 -2.82
N GLY A 13 35.68 43.93 -3.29
CA GLY A 13 34.88 43.59 -4.46
C GLY A 13 33.50 44.21 -4.52
N ALA A 14 33.36 45.51 -4.26
CA ALA A 14 32.21 46.26 -4.74
C ALA A 14 32.33 46.40 -6.27
N ASN A 15 31.27 46.03 -7.01
CA ASN A 15 31.15 46.47 -8.40
C ASN A 15 29.71 46.94 -8.66
N GLN A 16 29.55 48.26 -8.62
CA GLN A 16 28.47 48.97 -9.30
C GLN A 16 28.85 49.05 -10.78
N GLN A 17 27.96 48.68 -11.69
CA GLN A 17 27.88 49.36 -12.97
C GLN A 17 26.48 49.25 -13.55
N SER A 18 25.92 50.44 -13.75
CA SER A 18 24.72 50.79 -14.47
C SER A 18 24.88 50.61 -15.98
N SER A 19 23.82 50.19 -16.67
CA SER A 19 23.53 50.67 -18.02
C SER A 19 22.03 50.57 -18.35
N GLU A 20 21.46 51.78 -18.45
CA GLU A 20 20.49 52.29 -19.41
C GLU A 20 19.44 51.40 -20.13
N LYS A 21 18.24 51.98 -20.08
CA LYS A 21 16.99 51.77 -20.84
C LYS A 21 17.19 51.87 -22.36
N PRO A 22 16.34 51.23 -23.18
CA PRO A 22 15.11 51.89 -23.68
C PRO A 22 13.90 50.93 -23.64
N GLY A 23 12.66 51.35 -23.40
CA GLY A 23 11.85 52.23 -24.24
C GLY A 23 11.03 51.39 -25.24
N GLY A 24 9.76 51.08 -24.93
CA GLY A 24 8.86 50.39 -25.88
C GLY A 24 7.43 50.20 -25.36
N ALA A 25 6.49 50.85 -26.04
CA ALA A 25 5.04 50.63 -26.20
C ALA A 25 4.31 49.67 -25.23
N GLY A 26 3.22 50.05 -24.56
CA GLY A 26 2.04 50.69 -25.14
C GLY A 26 1.00 49.63 -25.52
N SER A 27 0.20 49.17 -24.56
CA SER A 27 -1.05 48.44 -24.81
C SER A 27 -2.07 48.83 -23.73
N GLY A 28 -3.17 49.45 -24.16
CA GLY A 28 -4.21 49.96 -23.30
C GLY A 28 -5.02 48.83 -22.67
N SER A 29 -5.03 48.77 -21.34
CA SER A 29 -6.02 48.00 -20.60
C SER A 29 -7.34 48.77 -20.59
N ALA A 30 -8.33 48.26 -21.33
CA ALA A 30 -9.72 48.63 -21.09
C ALA A 30 -10.07 48.20 -19.66
N GLY A 31 -10.43 49.18 -18.83
CA GLY A 31 -10.91 48.94 -17.47
C GLY A 31 -12.21 48.15 -17.52
N PHE A 32 -12.15 46.90 -17.08
CA PHE A 32 -13.31 46.17 -16.63
C PHE A 32 -13.46 46.49 -15.14
N GLU A 33 -14.49 47.27 -14.81
CA GLU A 33 -14.94 47.38 -13.42
C GLU A 33 -15.43 45.99 -12.97
N PRO A 34 -14.89 45.43 -11.87
CA PRO A 34 -15.42 44.20 -11.32
C PRO A 34 -16.84 44.48 -10.81
N MET A 35 -17.83 43.85 -11.44
CA MET A 35 -19.15 43.77 -10.84
C MET A 35 -19.04 42.90 -9.60
N ASP A 36 -19.12 43.53 -8.43
CA ASP A 36 -19.40 42.89 -7.15
C ASP A 36 -20.77 42.20 -7.22
N LEU A 37 -20.77 40.96 -7.72
CA LEU A 37 -21.88 40.05 -7.57
C LEU A 37 -21.79 39.47 -6.17
N GLU A 38 -22.47 40.11 -5.21
CA GLU A 38 -22.72 39.52 -3.90
C GLU A 38 -23.27 38.09 -4.10
N PRO A 39 -22.59 37.05 -3.59
CA PRO A 39 -23.10 35.69 -3.70
C PRO A 39 -24.40 35.61 -2.92
N LYS A 40 -25.53 35.53 -3.65
CA LYS A 40 -26.84 35.26 -3.07
C LYS A 40 -26.75 33.95 -2.29
N LYS A 41 -26.73 34.09 -0.96
CA LYS A 41 -26.78 32.98 -0.01
C LYS A 41 -27.97 32.10 -0.40
N PRO A 42 -27.78 30.82 -0.77
CA PRO A 42 -28.89 29.97 -1.15
C PRO A 42 -29.87 29.91 0.03
N SER A 43 -31.16 30.12 -0.25
CA SER A 43 -32.17 30.07 0.79
C SER A 43 -32.17 28.68 1.43
N SER A 44 -32.19 28.61 2.76
CA SER A 44 -32.03 27.34 3.50
C SER A 44 -33.07 26.29 3.10
N LEU A 45 -34.21 26.71 2.57
CA LEU A 45 -35.26 25.86 2.03
C LEU A 45 -34.81 25.06 0.80
N VAL A 46 -33.99 25.63 -0.09
CA VAL A 46 -33.48 24.92 -1.27
C VAL A 46 -32.51 23.83 -0.84
N THR A 47 -31.63 24.12 0.12
CA THR A 47 -30.68 23.14 0.65
C THR A 47 -31.39 21.95 1.32
N ILE A 48 -32.43 22.22 2.13
CA ILE A 48 -33.21 21.16 2.79
C ILE A 48 -33.94 20.29 1.76
N ALA A 49 -34.55 20.89 0.73
CA ALA A 49 -35.23 20.14 -0.32
C ALA A 49 -34.27 19.24 -1.11
N THR A 50 -33.06 19.73 -1.44
CA THR A 50 -32.04 18.93 -2.13
C THR A 50 -31.59 17.73 -1.29
N VAL A 51 -31.39 17.91 0.02
CA VAL A 51 -30.99 16.80 0.91
C VAL A 51 -32.09 15.72 0.97
N ILE A 52 -33.37 16.12 1.08
CA ILE A 52 -34.49 15.16 1.11
C ILE A 52 -34.56 14.35 -0.19
N ILE A 53 -34.36 14.99 -1.35
CA ILE A 53 -34.37 14.31 -2.66
C ILE A 53 -33.22 13.30 -2.76
N VAL A 54 -32.02 13.67 -2.33
CA VAL A 54 -30.85 12.77 -2.36
C VAL A 54 -31.07 11.56 -1.47
N VAL A 55 -31.61 11.74 -0.26
CA VAL A 55 -31.92 10.63 0.65
C VAL A 55 -32.98 9.68 0.07
N ALA A 56 -34.03 10.22 -0.55
CA ALA A 56 -35.06 9.41 -1.19
C ALA A 56 -34.50 8.55 -2.35
N ILE A 57 -33.60 9.12 -3.17
CA ILE A 57 -32.94 8.39 -4.26
C ILE A 57 -32.08 7.25 -3.72
N ILE A 58 -31.31 7.49 -2.65
CA ILE A 58 -30.47 6.46 -2.02
C ILE A 58 -31.33 5.29 -1.52
N ILE A 59 -32.46 5.57 -0.86
CA ILE A 59 -33.38 4.52 -0.37
C ILE A 59 -33.94 3.68 -1.52
N ILE A 60 -34.32 4.30 -2.64
CA ILE A 60 -34.84 3.59 -3.82
C ILE A 60 -33.78 2.66 -4.40
N ILE A 61 -32.53 3.14 -4.56
CA ILE A 61 -31.42 2.35 -5.10
C ILE A 61 -31.09 1.17 -4.17
N SER A 62 -31.03 1.39 -2.86
CA SER A 62 -30.75 0.33 -1.88
C SER A 62 -31.81 -0.77 -1.89
N ASN A 63 -33.09 -0.42 -2.12
CA ASN A 63 -34.15 -1.42 -2.21
C ASN A 63 -34.08 -2.22 -3.52
N ALA A 64 -33.73 -1.59 -4.65
CA ALA A 64 -33.59 -2.28 -5.92
C ALA A 64 -32.45 -3.33 -5.91
N ILE A 65 -31.31 -3.00 -5.30
CA ILE A 65 -30.16 -3.92 -5.19
C ILE A 65 -30.51 -5.14 -4.31
N ARG A 66 -31.39 -4.96 -3.32
CA ARG A 66 -31.75 -6.05 -2.39
C ARG A 66 -32.63 -7.12 -3.05
N GLU A 67 -33.41 -6.77 -4.08
CA GLU A 67 -34.26 -7.75 -4.79
C GLU A 67 -33.46 -8.65 -5.74
N GLU A 68 -32.30 -8.22 -6.24
CA GLU A 68 -31.47 -9.03 -7.16
C GLU A 68 -30.67 -10.15 -6.45
N GLN A 69 -30.48 -10.11 -5.12
CA GLN A 69 -29.65 -11.09 -4.41
C GLN A 69 -30.41 -12.31 -3.84
N THR A 70 -31.71 -12.44 -4.06
CA THR A 70 -32.52 -13.56 -3.52
C THR A 70 -32.83 -14.67 -4.51
N GLY A 71 -32.11 -14.75 -5.64
CA GLY A 71 -32.51 -15.56 -6.80
C GLY A 71 -31.51 -16.58 -7.34
N GLU A 72 -30.59 -17.13 -6.55
CA GLU A 72 -29.65 -18.21 -6.95
C GLU A 72 -29.00 -18.70 -5.64
N GLU A 73 -28.94 -19.95 -5.19
CA GLU A 73 -29.09 -21.28 -5.76
C GLU A 73 -29.59 -22.23 -4.63
N ALA A 74 -30.38 -23.24 -4.99
CA ALA A 74 -30.53 -24.45 -4.20
C ALA A 74 -30.55 -25.64 -5.17
N GLU A 75 -29.38 -26.04 -5.66
CA GLU A 75 -29.22 -27.30 -6.38
C GLU A 75 -28.47 -28.30 -5.48
N THR A 76 -29.25 -29.26 -4.99
CA THR A 76 -28.87 -30.42 -4.19
C THR A 76 -27.89 -31.33 -4.93
N ILE A 77 -26.73 -31.57 -4.32
CA ILE A 77 -25.75 -32.58 -4.76
C ILE A 77 -26.23 -33.97 -4.31
N HIS A 78 -26.26 -34.90 -5.27
CA HIS A 78 -26.62 -36.31 -5.13
C HIS A 78 -25.57 -37.10 -4.33
N GLU A 79 -26.03 -37.86 -3.32
CA GLU A 79 -25.27 -38.89 -2.61
C GLU A 79 -24.84 -40.02 -3.57
N GLY A 80 -23.53 -40.25 -3.63
CA GLY A 80 -22.90 -41.40 -4.28
C GLY A 80 -22.41 -42.40 -3.23
N ASP A 81 -23.23 -43.43 -3.04
CA ASP A 81 -22.96 -44.80 -2.60
C ASP A 81 -21.47 -45.23 -2.50
N LEU A 82 -21.02 -45.57 -1.28
CA LEU A 82 -19.77 -46.29 -1.06
C LEU A 82 -20.03 -47.48 -0.14
N THR A 83 -20.15 -48.67 -0.73
CA THR A 83 -20.18 -49.95 -0.04
C THR A 83 -18.81 -50.29 0.54
N VAL A 84 -18.72 -50.50 1.85
CA VAL A 84 -17.55 -51.05 2.55
C VAL A 84 -17.77 -52.55 2.75
N GLU A 85 -16.95 -53.37 2.09
CA GLU A 85 -16.84 -54.79 2.40
C GLU A 85 -16.00 -54.99 3.66
N VAL A 86 -16.57 -55.71 4.63
CA VAL A 86 -15.91 -56.16 5.85
C VAL A 86 -15.08 -57.41 5.52
N GLY A 87 -13.77 -57.22 5.40
CA GLY A 87 -12.78 -58.30 5.32
C GLY A 87 -12.13 -58.54 6.68
N ASP A 88 -12.50 -59.66 7.29
CA ASP A 88 -12.01 -60.14 8.58
C ASP A 88 -10.71 -60.97 8.38
N SER A 89 -9.58 -60.54 8.95
CA SER A 89 -8.45 -61.45 9.23
C SER A 89 -7.29 -60.81 10.03
N HIS A 90 -7.13 -61.33 11.25
CA HIS A 90 -5.89 -61.88 11.83
C HIS A 90 -4.72 -60.96 12.24
N VAL A 91 -4.64 -60.76 13.57
CA VAL A 91 -3.47 -60.85 14.49
C VAL A 91 -2.06 -60.74 13.91
N GLU A 92 -1.35 -59.67 14.30
CA GLU A 92 0.04 -59.78 14.80
C GLU A 92 0.36 -58.60 15.72
N THR A 93 0.62 -58.90 17.00
CA THR A 93 1.21 -57.97 17.98
C THR A 93 2.70 -57.88 17.72
N GLY A 94 3.12 -56.81 17.03
CA GLY A 94 4.51 -56.44 16.80
C GLY A 94 4.78 -55.04 17.36
N ASP A 95 5.83 -54.97 18.17
CA ASP A 95 6.49 -53.83 18.80
C ASP A 95 6.15 -52.42 18.29
N ALA A 96 5.60 -51.60 19.19
CA ALA A 96 5.36 -50.18 19.00
C ALA A 96 6.69 -49.41 19.00
N GLU A 97 7.33 -49.34 17.83
CA GLU A 97 8.24 -48.23 17.53
C GLU A 97 7.41 -46.96 17.38
N ALA A 98 7.72 -45.97 18.22
CA ALA A 98 7.16 -44.64 18.14
C ALA A 98 7.62 -43.99 16.82
N ASN A 99 6.86 -44.21 15.75
CA ASN A 99 6.88 -43.35 14.58
C ASN A 99 6.41 -41.96 15.05
N GLN A 100 7.38 -41.08 15.29
CA GLN A 100 7.17 -39.64 15.24
C GLN A 100 6.70 -39.33 13.82
N ASP A 101 5.38 -39.32 13.64
CA ASP A 101 4.72 -38.50 12.63
C ASP A 101 5.21 -37.08 12.88
N SER A 102 6.29 -36.75 12.18
CA SER A 102 6.74 -35.40 12.00
C SER A 102 5.65 -34.78 11.15
N GLU A 103 4.67 -34.15 11.79
CA GLU A 103 3.79 -33.20 11.15
C GLU A 103 4.71 -32.17 10.48
N GLU A 104 5.04 -32.41 9.22
CA GLU A 104 5.64 -31.43 8.33
C GLU A 104 4.67 -30.26 8.34
N SER A 105 4.97 -29.28 9.19
CA SER A 105 4.27 -28.00 9.18
C SER A 105 4.31 -27.53 7.74
N PRO A 106 3.14 -27.32 7.10
CA PRO A 106 3.10 -26.98 5.70
C PRO A 106 4.03 -25.79 5.50
N VAL A 107 5.00 -25.95 4.61
CA VAL A 107 5.91 -24.88 4.22
C VAL A 107 5.02 -23.79 3.67
N SER A 108 4.70 -22.82 4.54
CA SER A 108 3.88 -21.68 4.21
C SER A 108 4.53 -21.00 3.02
N VAL A 109 3.82 -21.01 1.89
CA VAL A 109 4.29 -20.44 0.63
C VAL A 109 4.24 -18.92 0.79
N LEU A 110 5.28 -18.36 1.41
CA LEU A 110 5.57 -16.95 1.30
C LEU A 110 5.92 -16.67 -0.16
N SER A 111 4.98 -16.04 -0.87
CA SER A 111 5.23 -15.50 -2.22
C SER A 111 6.40 -14.52 -2.12
N ALA A 112 7.58 -14.93 -2.61
CA ALA A 112 8.83 -14.19 -2.53
C ALA A 112 9.06 -13.27 -3.74
N ASP A 113 8.20 -13.37 -4.76
CA ASP A 113 8.31 -12.58 -5.98
C ASP A 113 7.62 -11.23 -5.77
N PHE A 114 8.29 -10.30 -5.08
CA PHE A 114 7.83 -8.91 -5.07
C PHE A 114 8.32 -8.21 -6.35
N LEU A 115 7.40 -7.58 -7.05
CA LEU A 115 7.70 -6.75 -8.21
C LEU A 115 8.04 -5.32 -7.74
N SER A 116 9.07 -4.75 -8.34
CA SER A 116 9.27 -3.30 -8.31
C SER A 116 8.21 -2.59 -9.18
N PRO A 117 7.96 -1.29 -8.94
CA PRO A 117 7.04 -0.52 -9.77
C PRO A 117 7.36 -0.60 -11.27
N ASP A 118 8.64 -0.62 -11.63
CA ASP A 118 9.09 -0.70 -13.03
C ASP A 118 8.84 -2.07 -13.68
N GLU A 119 8.71 -3.13 -12.87
CA GLU A 119 8.39 -4.48 -13.33
C GLU A 119 6.88 -4.73 -13.41
N PHE A 120 6.07 -3.90 -12.74
CA PHE A 120 4.62 -4.01 -12.77
C PHE A 120 4.05 -3.30 -14.00
N THR A 121 3.77 -4.08 -15.04
CA THR A 121 3.34 -3.58 -16.36
C THR A 121 2.07 -2.74 -16.33
N ASP A 122 1.28 -2.85 -15.27
CA ASP A 122 0.00 -2.17 -15.12
C ASP A 122 0.01 -0.99 -14.13
N LEU A 123 1.19 -0.55 -13.72
CA LEU A 123 1.39 0.53 -12.74
C LEU A 123 0.57 1.78 -13.08
N ASP A 124 0.75 2.32 -14.28
CA ASP A 124 0.08 3.56 -14.71
C ASP A 124 -1.45 3.41 -14.71
N ARG A 125 -1.96 2.26 -15.15
CA ARG A 125 -3.40 1.99 -15.17
C ARG A 125 -3.96 1.87 -13.75
N ALA A 126 -3.27 1.13 -12.89
CA ALA A 126 -3.66 0.92 -11.49
C ALA A 126 -3.68 2.25 -10.72
N GLU A 127 -2.62 3.06 -10.81
CA GLU A 127 -2.58 4.38 -10.17
C GLU A 127 -3.67 5.31 -10.72
N ASN A 128 -3.87 5.34 -12.03
CA ASN A 128 -4.89 6.18 -12.65
C ASN A 128 -6.30 5.79 -12.19
N ILE A 129 -6.66 4.50 -12.21
CA ILE A 129 -8.00 4.07 -11.81
C ILE A 129 -8.22 4.28 -10.31
N ILE A 130 -7.24 3.99 -9.45
CA ILE A 130 -7.34 4.21 -8.01
C ILE A 130 -7.52 5.70 -7.69
N ASN A 131 -6.79 6.59 -8.37
CA ASN A 131 -6.90 8.02 -8.11
C ASN A 131 -8.20 8.61 -8.66
N SER A 132 -8.52 8.34 -9.92
CA SER A 132 -9.70 8.91 -10.59
C SER A 132 -11.02 8.51 -9.92
N THR A 133 -11.15 7.25 -9.52
CA THR A 133 -12.34 6.75 -8.81
C THR A 133 -12.49 7.32 -7.39
N GLN A 134 -11.40 7.83 -6.80
CA GLN A 134 -11.42 8.57 -5.55
C GLN A 134 -11.59 10.09 -5.71
N GLY A 135 -11.78 10.58 -6.95
CA GLY A 135 -11.87 12.01 -7.25
C GLY A 135 -10.53 12.74 -7.13
N LYS A 136 -9.41 12.02 -7.13
CA LYS A 136 -8.05 12.59 -7.14
C LYS A 136 -7.59 12.74 -8.57
N ASN A 137 -6.95 13.86 -8.87
CA ASN A 137 -6.31 14.07 -10.18
C ASN A 137 -4.98 13.30 -10.21
N PRO A 138 -4.80 12.34 -11.14
CA PRO A 138 -3.52 11.65 -11.32
C PRO A 138 -2.37 12.64 -11.58
N GLY A 139 -1.18 12.32 -11.09
CA GLY A 139 0.01 13.17 -11.25
C GLY A 139 0.03 14.44 -10.40
N THR A 140 -0.94 14.63 -9.50
CA THR A 140 -0.92 15.75 -8.53
C THR A 140 -0.34 15.32 -7.18
N LYS A 141 0.01 16.29 -6.32
CA LYS A 141 0.49 16.01 -4.95
C LYS A 141 -0.53 15.29 -4.06
N ALA A 142 -1.81 15.32 -4.45
CA ALA A 142 -2.88 14.62 -3.74
C ALA A 142 -3.08 13.17 -4.22
N ALA A 143 -2.38 12.77 -5.29
CA ALA A 143 -2.46 11.43 -5.84
C ALA A 143 -1.76 10.40 -4.94
N GLU A 144 -2.28 9.19 -4.97
CA GLU A 144 -1.67 8.00 -4.39
C GLU A 144 -0.73 7.35 -5.39
N PHE A 145 0.48 7.04 -4.94
CA PHE A 145 1.50 6.36 -5.74
C PHE A 145 1.79 5.00 -5.16
N ILE A 146 1.81 3.97 -6.00
CA ILE A 146 2.17 2.61 -5.61
C ILE A 146 3.64 2.61 -5.19
N GLN A 147 3.88 2.08 -4.00
CA GLN A 147 5.23 1.92 -3.47
C GLN A 147 5.80 0.57 -3.91
N ALA A 148 7.13 0.43 -3.87
CA ALA A 148 7.76 -0.87 -4.10
C ALA A 148 7.27 -1.92 -3.08
N GLY A 149 7.13 -3.17 -3.54
CA GLY A 149 6.48 -4.25 -2.80
C GLY A 149 5.11 -4.57 -3.38
N ILE A 150 5.08 -4.92 -4.67
CA ILE A 150 3.89 -5.39 -5.37
C ILE A 150 3.94 -6.92 -5.36
N VAL A 151 3.00 -7.56 -4.67
CA VAL A 151 3.01 -9.00 -4.40
C VAL A 151 1.87 -9.67 -5.18
N PRO A 152 2.14 -10.59 -6.12
CA PRO A 152 1.11 -11.38 -6.76
C PRO A 152 0.50 -12.39 -5.77
N ASP A 153 -0.80 -12.65 -5.89
CA ASP A 153 -1.46 -13.71 -5.15
C ASP A 153 -1.02 -15.08 -5.71
N PRO A 154 -0.44 -15.97 -4.89
CA PRO A 154 -0.08 -17.31 -5.35
C PRO A 154 -1.30 -18.20 -5.65
N GLU A 155 -2.48 -17.87 -5.11
CA GLU A 155 -3.70 -18.68 -5.23
C GLU A 155 -4.64 -18.17 -6.35
N GLU A 156 -4.64 -16.87 -6.62
CA GLU A 156 -5.52 -16.22 -7.61
C GLU A 156 -4.69 -15.49 -8.67
N ALA A 157 -4.57 -16.09 -9.87
CA ALA A 157 -3.86 -15.47 -10.99
C ALA A 157 -4.46 -14.10 -11.34
N GLY A 158 -3.59 -13.13 -11.65
CA GLY A 158 -4.00 -11.76 -11.98
C GLY A 158 -4.37 -10.91 -10.77
N ILE A 159 -4.31 -11.43 -9.55
CA ILE A 159 -4.48 -10.64 -8.33
C ILE A 159 -3.13 -10.15 -7.81
N TYR A 160 -3.08 -8.88 -7.45
CA TYR A 160 -1.90 -8.22 -6.89
C TYR A 160 -2.25 -7.46 -5.62
N TYR A 161 -1.30 -7.41 -4.70
CA TYR A 161 -1.36 -6.64 -3.48
C TYR A 161 -0.23 -5.63 -3.45
N PHE A 162 -0.54 -4.39 -3.10
CA PHE A 162 0.46 -3.35 -2.95
C PHE A 162 0.01 -2.28 -1.97
N ALA A 163 0.98 -1.49 -1.51
CA ALA A 163 0.74 -0.31 -0.71
C ALA A 163 0.89 0.94 -1.59
N THR A 164 0.05 1.94 -1.34
CA THR A 164 0.19 3.28 -1.90
C THR A 164 0.59 4.27 -0.82
N SER A 165 1.12 5.42 -1.24
CA SER A 165 1.28 6.58 -0.36
C SER A 165 0.88 7.88 -1.04
N THR A 166 0.39 8.83 -0.25
CA THR A 166 0.23 10.25 -0.66
C THR A 166 0.99 11.12 0.34
N PRO A 167 2.21 11.55 -0.01
CA PRO A 167 2.99 12.39 0.88
C PRO A 167 2.38 13.79 0.99
N ASN A 168 2.11 14.23 2.22
CA ASN A 168 1.81 15.61 2.56
C ASN A 168 2.87 16.12 3.56
N ALA A 169 3.06 17.44 3.66
CA ALA A 169 4.02 18.06 4.55
C ALA A 169 3.80 17.72 6.03
N GLU A 170 2.54 17.47 6.42
CA GLU A 170 2.14 17.25 7.81
C GLU A 170 1.85 15.78 8.13
N SER A 171 1.68 14.94 7.11
CA SER A 171 1.23 13.56 7.27
C SER A 171 1.48 12.76 5.99
N ASN A 172 1.54 11.45 6.08
CA ASN A 172 1.48 10.58 4.92
C ASN A 172 0.32 9.62 5.03
N PHE A 173 -0.57 9.74 4.06
CA PHE A 173 -1.60 8.75 3.84
C PHE A 173 -0.94 7.49 3.30
N VAL A 174 -1.33 6.34 3.83
CA VAL A 174 -0.98 5.03 3.29
C VAL A 174 -2.24 4.21 3.09
N GLY A 175 -2.29 3.46 1.99
CA GLY A 175 -3.37 2.49 1.74
C GLY A 175 -2.81 1.16 1.27
N VAL A 176 -3.45 0.06 1.64
CA VAL A 176 -3.14 -1.29 1.11
C VAL A 176 -4.29 -1.74 0.24
N TYR A 177 -3.97 -2.25 -0.95
CA TYR A 177 -4.94 -2.55 -2.00
C TYR A 177 -4.82 -4.00 -2.47
N LYS A 178 -5.97 -4.61 -2.79
CA LYS A 178 -6.11 -5.77 -3.68
C LYS A 178 -6.48 -5.24 -5.06
N TYR A 179 -5.78 -5.66 -6.09
CA TYR A 179 -5.97 -5.23 -7.49
C TYR A 179 -6.13 -6.44 -8.40
N ASN A 180 -7.13 -6.43 -9.26
CA ASN A 180 -7.36 -7.45 -10.28
C ASN A 180 -6.90 -6.91 -11.65
N LEU A 181 -5.90 -7.56 -12.21
CA LEU A 181 -5.27 -7.18 -13.47
C LEU A 181 -6.20 -7.31 -14.68
N ASP A 182 -7.12 -8.28 -14.67
CA ASP A 182 -7.95 -8.58 -15.84
C ASP A 182 -9.04 -7.52 -16.06
N ASN A 183 -9.64 -7.03 -14.97
CA ASN A 183 -10.77 -6.09 -15.02
C ASN A 183 -10.46 -4.71 -14.39
N ALA A 184 -9.25 -4.50 -13.89
CA ALA A 184 -8.82 -3.30 -13.19
C ALA A 184 -9.64 -2.96 -11.92
N ASN A 185 -10.43 -3.92 -11.40
CA ASN A 185 -11.13 -3.74 -10.15
C ASN A 185 -10.12 -3.68 -9.01
N TRP A 186 -10.35 -2.75 -8.09
CA TRP A 186 -9.51 -2.58 -6.93
C TRP A 186 -10.36 -2.52 -5.66
N HIS A 187 -9.79 -3.01 -4.57
CA HIS A 187 -10.38 -2.92 -3.25
C HIS A 187 -9.32 -2.42 -2.27
N ARG A 188 -9.66 -1.39 -1.49
CA ARG A 188 -8.79 -0.91 -0.43
C ARG A 188 -9.04 -1.74 0.82
N LEU A 189 -8.06 -2.53 1.21
CA LEU A 189 -8.12 -3.38 2.39
C LEU A 189 -8.05 -2.51 3.65
N THR A 190 -6.98 -1.73 3.79
CA THR A 190 -6.80 -0.83 4.93
C THR A 190 -6.22 0.52 4.51
N LYS A 191 -6.36 1.51 5.38
CA LYS A 191 -5.74 2.81 5.25
C LYS A 191 -5.30 3.33 6.61
N ASP A 192 -4.21 4.06 6.62
CA ASP A 192 -3.72 4.74 7.81
C ASP A 192 -3.13 6.11 7.43
N THR A 193 -2.83 6.93 8.42
CA THR A 193 -2.15 8.21 8.26
C THR A 193 -1.04 8.31 9.29
N PHE A 194 0.19 8.30 8.82
CA PHE A 194 1.35 8.49 9.67
C PHE A 194 1.71 9.96 9.73
N THR A 195 1.71 10.53 10.94
CA THR A 195 2.34 11.82 11.19
C THR A 195 3.86 11.62 11.29
N PRO A 196 4.68 12.56 10.79
CA PRO A 196 6.11 12.58 11.08
C PRO A 196 6.35 12.51 12.60
N ASP A 197 7.32 11.71 13.02
CA ASP A 197 7.79 11.72 14.42
C ASP A 197 8.93 12.74 14.60
N ASP A 198 9.45 12.88 15.82
CA ASP A 198 10.58 13.78 16.17
C ASP A 198 11.87 13.52 15.35
N ARG A 199 11.91 12.47 14.52
CA ARG A 199 13.02 12.14 13.62
C ARG A 199 12.75 12.52 12.15
N ASP A 200 11.68 13.27 11.88
CA ASP A 200 11.30 13.82 10.58
C ASP A 200 11.08 12.77 9.48
N GLN A 201 10.92 11.49 9.82
CA GLN A 201 10.75 10.44 8.83
C GLN A 201 9.29 9.98 8.80
N THR A 202 8.63 10.48 7.77
CA THR A 202 7.33 10.02 7.35
C THR A 202 7.38 8.52 7.05
N ALA A 203 6.52 7.74 7.69
CA ALA A 203 6.46 6.30 7.46
C ALA A 203 5.63 5.96 6.23
N MET A 204 5.95 4.85 5.57
CA MET A 204 5.15 4.22 4.52
C MET A 204 4.96 2.73 4.84
N LEU A 205 4.04 2.08 4.13
CA LEU A 205 3.90 0.62 4.15
C LEU A 205 4.45 0.02 2.87
N ARG A 206 4.96 -1.22 2.97
CA ARG A 206 5.30 -2.09 1.84
C ARG A 206 4.65 -3.45 2.06
N VAL A 207 4.17 -4.09 1.00
CA VAL A 207 3.74 -5.50 1.07
C VAL A 207 4.96 -6.36 0.80
N LEU A 208 5.30 -7.25 1.73
CA LEU A 208 6.45 -8.15 1.62
C LEU A 208 6.07 -9.55 1.11
N GLY A 209 4.84 -9.98 1.36
CA GLY A 209 4.36 -11.30 0.97
C GLY A 209 2.90 -11.54 1.36
N LYS A 210 2.38 -12.70 0.94
CA LYS A 210 1.10 -13.26 1.37
C LYS A 210 1.37 -14.63 2.02
N GLU A 211 0.68 -14.89 3.12
CA GLU A 211 0.74 -16.13 3.89
C GLU A 211 -0.69 -16.53 4.26
N GLY A 212 -1.25 -17.50 3.53
CA GLY A 212 -2.66 -17.86 3.62
C GLY A 212 -3.58 -16.64 3.38
N GLY A 213 -4.53 -16.41 4.29
CA GLY A 213 -5.44 -15.27 4.27
C GLY A 213 -4.83 -13.93 4.73
N ASN A 214 -3.50 -13.84 4.90
CA ASN A 214 -2.85 -12.67 5.47
C ASN A 214 -1.85 -12.04 4.51
N LEU A 215 -1.78 -10.71 4.49
CA LEU A 215 -0.66 -9.97 3.93
C LEU A 215 0.36 -9.67 5.01
N ILE A 216 1.63 -9.81 4.66
CA ILE A 216 2.73 -9.39 5.52
C ILE A 216 3.24 -8.04 5.04
N LEU A 217 3.26 -7.08 5.94
CA LEU A 217 3.53 -5.68 5.68
C LEU A 217 4.75 -5.22 6.46
N MET A 218 5.52 -4.31 5.89
CA MET A 218 6.61 -3.62 6.57
C MET A 218 6.31 -2.13 6.66
N LYS A 219 6.43 -1.56 7.85
CA LYS A 219 6.54 -0.11 8.03
C LYS A 219 7.97 0.30 7.71
N ASP A 220 8.11 1.13 6.68
CA ASP A 220 9.38 1.68 6.19
C ASP A 220 9.37 3.21 6.29
N ARG A 221 10.51 3.83 6.04
CA ARG A 221 10.71 5.28 5.96
C ARG A 221 10.60 5.72 4.51
N MET A 222 9.84 6.78 4.27
CA MET A 222 9.69 7.38 2.95
C MET A 222 11.05 7.78 2.35
N ASN A 223 11.22 7.60 1.03
CA ASN A 223 12.44 7.89 0.26
C ASN A 223 13.70 7.12 0.69
N ARG A 224 13.57 6.07 1.50
CA ARG A 224 14.71 5.22 1.84
C ARG A 224 15.12 4.40 0.62
N ALA A 225 16.37 4.58 0.19
CA ALA A 225 16.98 3.68 -0.77
C ALA A 225 17.21 2.31 -0.10
N ILE A 226 16.73 1.25 -0.72
CA ILE A 226 16.98 -0.12 -0.27
C ILE A 226 18.39 -0.50 -0.74
N GLY A 227 19.23 -0.94 0.19
CA GLY A 227 20.57 -1.40 -0.15
C GLY A 227 20.52 -2.67 -1.02
N SER A 228 21.46 -2.84 -1.95
CA SER A 228 21.42 -3.98 -2.89
C SER A 228 21.64 -5.35 -2.24
N CYS A 229 22.11 -5.40 -0.98
CA CYS A 229 22.26 -6.62 -0.18
C CYS A 229 21.36 -6.57 1.06
N GLU A 230 20.38 -5.66 1.10
CA GLU A 230 19.51 -5.51 2.25
C GLU A 230 18.32 -6.48 2.15
N SER A 231 17.94 -7.08 3.27
CA SER A 231 16.69 -7.83 3.39
C SER A 231 15.63 -6.98 4.09
N LEU A 232 14.51 -6.73 3.40
CA LEU A 232 13.38 -6.01 3.97
C LEU A 232 12.77 -6.74 5.17
N TRP A 233 12.83 -8.07 5.18
CA TRP A 233 12.38 -8.90 6.30
C TRP A 233 13.20 -8.63 7.57
N LEU A 234 14.53 -8.62 7.44
CA LEU A 234 15.42 -8.33 8.58
C LEU A 234 15.31 -6.87 9.00
N GLN A 235 15.19 -5.96 8.04
CA GLN A 235 15.03 -4.54 8.30
C GLN A 235 13.78 -4.23 9.12
N GLY A 236 12.69 -4.96 8.89
CA GLY A 236 11.46 -4.84 9.67
C GLY A 236 11.63 -5.10 11.17
N LEU A 237 12.73 -5.71 11.60
CA LEU A 237 13.08 -5.94 13.01
C LEU A 237 13.82 -4.76 13.66
N GLU A 238 14.28 -3.79 12.88
CA GLU A 238 15.04 -2.65 13.40
C GLU A 238 14.15 -1.61 14.10
N LYS A 239 14.74 -0.86 15.04
CA LYS A 239 14.02 0.20 15.76
C LYS A 239 13.53 1.29 14.82
N GLY A 240 12.22 1.56 14.85
CA GLY A 240 11.57 2.56 14.01
C GLY A 240 10.98 1.99 12.72
N PHE A 241 11.23 0.71 12.44
CA PHE A 241 10.49 -0.09 11.46
C PHE A 241 9.46 -0.96 12.18
N GLY A 242 8.81 -1.87 11.47
CA GLY A 242 7.97 -2.89 12.06
C GLY A 242 7.42 -3.83 11.00
N LEU A 243 7.25 -5.10 11.38
CA LEU A 243 6.52 -6.08 10.59
C LEU A 243 5.11 -6.22 11.13
N PHE A 244 4.17 -6.28 10.21
CA PHE A 244 2.75 -6.38 10.51
C PHE A 244 2.10 -7.44 9.64
N THR A 245 1.00 -7.98 10.14
CA THR A 245 0.10 -8.83 9.37
C THR A 245 -1.25 -8.13 9.24
N LEU A 246 -1.86 -8.25 8.06
CA LEU A 246 -3.19 -7.78 7.74
C LEU A 246 -4.01 -8.96 7.23
N LYS A 247 -5.07 -9.30 7.96
CA LYS A 247 -6.08 -10.26 7.51
C LYS A 247 -6.85 -9.70 6.32
N ILE A 248 -6.88 -10.42 5.20
CA ILE A 248 -7.52 -9.96 3.96
C ILE A 248 -9.05 -10.00 4.08
N ASP A 249 -9.58 -10.98 4.82
CA ASP A 249 -11.01 -11.19 5.09
C ASP A 249 -11.55 -10.26 6.18
N GLU A 250 -10.70 -9.83 7.11
CA GLU A 250 -11.04 -8.95 8.23
C GLU A 250 -10.18 -7.67 8.26
N PRO A 251 -10.08 -6.88 7.17
CA PRO A 251 -9.05 -5.85 7.09
C PRO A 251 -9.35 -4.63 8.00
N LEU A 252 -10.57 -4.52 8.51
CA LEU A 252 -11.00 -3.52 9.49
C LEU A 252 -10.48 -3.80 10.91
N HIS A 253 -9.95 -4.99 11.19
CA HIS A 253 -9.29 -5.29 12.47
C HIS A 253 -7.91 -4.61 12.61
N GLY A 254 -7.43 -3.96 11.54
CA GLY A 254 -6.19 -3.21 11.55
C GLY A 254 -4.95 -4.08 11.41
N LEU A 255 -3.80 -3.46 11.65
CA LEU A 255 -2.49 -4.12 11.55
C LEU A 255 -2.13 -4.80 12.87
N LEU A 256 -1.84 -6.09 12.80
CA LEU A 256 -1.35 -6.86 13.95
C LEU A 256 0.17 -7.02 13.83
N PRO A 257 0.94 -7.07 14.93
CA PRO A 257 2.36 -7.36 14.86
C PRO A 257 2.62 -8.72 14.18
N TYR A 258 3.65 -8.78 13.33
CA TYR A 258 4.11 -10.02 12.72
C TYR A 258 5.47 -10.43 13.31
N GLU A 259 5.53 -11.62 13.88
CA GLU A 259 6.78 -12.19 14.37
C GLU A 259 7.49 -12.94 13.25
N LEU A 260 8.65 -12.43 12.83
CA LEU A 260 9.42 -13.06 11.76
C LEU A 260 9.86 -14.48 12.17
N PRO A 261 9.42 -15.54 11.48
CA PRO A 261 9.79 -16.91 11.81
C PRO A 261 11.31 -17.12 11.76
N ALA A 262 11.85 -17.91 12.69
CA ALA A 262 13.29 -18.14 12.78
C ALA A 262 13.89 -18.72 11.49
N ALA A 263 13.16 -19.64 10.84
CA ALA A 263 13.59 -20.22 9.56
C ALA A 263 13.74 -19.15 8.47
N LEU A 264 12.74 -18.28 8.30
CA LEU A 264 12.78 -17.18 7.33
C LEU A 264 13.89 -16.18 7.69
N ARG A 265 14.02 -15.81 8.98
CA ARG A 265 15.09 -14.93 9.45
C ARG A 265 16.47 -15.45 9.12
N ASN A 266 16.73 -16.74 9.37
CA ASN A 266 18.01 -17.37 9.08
C ASN A 266 18.28 -17.39 7.58
N SER A 267 17.28 -17.78 6.77
CA SER A 267 17.41 -17.78 5.31
C SER A 267 17.71 -16.39 4.75
N GLU A 268 17.02 -15.36 5.23
CA GLU A 268 17.27 -13.97 4.82
C GLU A 268 18.66 -13.49 5.26
N GLN A 269 19.12 -13.88 6.45
CA GLN A 269 20.47 -13.54 6.92
C GLN A 269 21.55 -14.21 6.07
N GLU A 270 21.36 -15.46 5.67
CA GLU A 270 22.27 -16.17 4.77
C GLU A 270 22.34 -15.48 3.40
N LYS A 271 21.20 -15.07 2.83
CA LYS A 271 21.16 -14.31 1.57
C LYS A 271 21.93 -12.99 1.66
N VAL A 272 21.73 -12.23 2.74
CA VAL A 272 22.45 -10.98 2.99
C VAL A 272 23.96 -11.23 3.09
N ASN A 273 24.38 -12.23 3.87
CA ASN A 273 25.79 -12.57 4.04
C ASN A 273 26.44 -12.97 2.70
N ALA A 274 25.78 -13.85 1.94
CA ALA A 274 26.27 -14.28 0.63
C ALA A 274 26.41 -13.10 -0.36
N CYS A 275 25.46 -12.16 -0.36
CA CYS A 275 25.55 -10.95 -1.20
C CYS A 275 26.72 -10.05 -0.79
N LEU A 276 26.98 -9.91 0.51
CA LEU A 276 28.09 -9.10 1.02
C LEU A 276 29.45 -9.73 0.72
N GLU A 277 29.58 -11.05 0.79
CA GLU A 277 30.80 -11.78 0.44
C GLU A 277 31.13 -11.74 -1.05
N ALA A 278 30.12 -11.59 -1.91
CA ALA A 278 30.30 -11.51 -3.36
C ALA A 278 30.74 -10.11 -3.86
N LYS A 279 30.81 -9.10 -2.98
CA LYS A 279 31.21 -7.72 -3.31
C LYS A 279 32.67 -7.45 -2.98
#